data_AF-A0A806KCJ3-F1
#
_entry.id   AF-A0A806KCJ3-F1
#
_cell.length_a   1.000
_cell.length_b   1.000
_cell.length_c   1.000
_cell.angle_alpha   90.00
_cell.angle_beta   90.00
_cell.angle_gamma   90.00
#
_symmetry.space_group_name_H-M   'P 1'
#
loop_
_entity.id
_entity.type
_entity.pdbx_description
1 polymer ?
#
loop_
_entity_poly.entity_id
_entity_poly.type
_entity_poly.pdbx_seq_one_letter_code
_entity_poly.pdbx_strand_id
1 'polypeptide(L)'
;MVATGSMSDPYIPLPENLANIRRCLEIIDRHGCGLAIQTKSDLILRDMDLLASINEKAKCIVEITLTTFDENLCKIIEPGVCGTRRRFEVLKTLKDKGIQTIVWLCPFLPFINDTRENIRGLLDYCVEAGVYGILCFGIGMTLREGNREYYYSKLDEHFPGLKERYIEKYGLRYEITSDNNDTLMKLLHDTCDKHRIVYGNDDLFSHMYTFEGKKGSQMEFFKNYGEGRYDAIFRMDKRFQTIDMIPPRGIYLTTVSGNMFTNKMKKLPLHKAFTLMESGPVVLLTTANGGKQNIMTISWTMVMDFTPRFAFLTGPWNYSYQALKKQVNV
;
A
#
# COMPACT_ATOMS: atom_id res chain seq x y z
N MET A 1 -10.71 2.12 -0.84
CA MET A 1 -9.51 2.82 -1.37
C MET A 1 -8.49 1.76 -1.76
N VAL A 2 -7.84 1.91 -2.92
CA VAL A 2 -6.67 1.14 -3.31
C VAL A 2 -5.44 2.00 -3.03
N ALA A 3 -4.46 1.48 -2.32
CA ALA A 3 -3.21 2.17 -2.01
C ALA A 3 -2.02 1.45 -2.66
N THR A 4 -1.07 2.21 -3.21
CA THR A 4 0.17 1.66 -3.78
C THR A 4 1.33 2.65 -3.61
N GLY A 5 2.56 2.15 -3.65
CA GLY A 5 3.77 2.96 -3.52
C GLY A 5 4.46 2.94 -2.16
N SER A 6 3.91 2.21 -1.17
CA SER A 6 4.44 2.16 0.19
C SER A 6 5.77 1.40 0.34
N MET A 7 5.96 0.32 -0.44
CA MET A 7 7.16 -0.53 -0.39
C MET A 7 8.05 -0.37 -1.62
N SER A 8 7.48 0.02 -2.76
CA SER A 8 8.20 0.16 -4.01
C SER A 8 7.52 1.24 -4.84
N ASP A 9 8.32 2.10 -5.48
CA ASP A 9 7.78 3.18 -6.30
C ASP A 9 6.96 2.60 -7.47
N PRO A 10 5.70 3.03 -7.69
CA PRO A 10 4.87 2.54 -8.79
C PRO A 10 5.41 2.94 -10.17
N TYR A 11 6.19 4.02 -10.22
CA TYR A 11 6.75 4.63 -11.43
C TYR A 11 8.26 4.36 -11.55
N ILE A 12 8.62 3.08 -11.52
CA ILE A 12 9.99 2.60 -11.79
C ILE A 12 10.38 3.04 -13.21
N PRO A 13 11.61 3.53 -13.45
CA PRO A 13 12.10 3.96 -14.77
C PRO A 13 12.35 2.76 -15.71
N LEU A 14 11.31 2.00 -16.00
CA LEU A 14 11.29 0.90 -16.94
C LEU A 14 10.75 1.37 -18.31
N PRO A 15 10.99 0.60 -19.39
CA PRO A 15 10.48 0.92 -20.72
C PRO A 15 8.98 1.22 -20.73
N GLU A 16 8.59 2.28 -21.43
CA GLU A 16 7.23 2.84 -21.40
C GLU A 16 6.15 1.84 -21.85
N ASN A 17 6.52 0.89 -22.71
CA ASN A 17 5.61 -0.12 -23.25
C ASN A 17 5.11 -1.14 -22.21
N LEU A 18 5.76 -1.27 -21.04
CA LEU A 18 5.25 -2.12 -19.97
C LEU A 18 3.94 -1.56 -19.41
N ALA A 19 3.88 -0.25 -19.18
CA ALA A 19 2.68 0.49 -18.73
C ALA A 19 1.92 -0.18 -17.57
N ASN A 20 2.64 -0.84 -16.65
CA ASN A 20 2.03 -1.69 -15.62
C ASN A 20 1.10 -0.87 -14.70
N ILE A 21 1.59 0.28 -14.24
CA ILE A 21 0.79 1.14 -13.35
C ILE A 21 -0.41 1.72 -14.08
N ARG A 22 -0.27 2.13 -15.34
CA ARG A 22 -1.38 2.61 -16.17
C ARG A 22 -2.49 1.57 -16.29
N ARG A 23 -2.16 0.31 -16.59
CA ARG A 23 -3.15 -0.79 -16.64
C ARG A 23 -3.85 -0.99 -15.29
N CYS A 24 -3.13 -0.85 -14.18
CA CYS A 24 -3.74 -0.90 -12.85
C CYS A 24 -4.70 0.29 -12.64
N LEU A 25 -4.32 1.51 -13.03
CA LEU A 25 -5.16 2.70 -12.95
C LEU A 25 -6.43 2.58 -13.80
N GLU A 26 -6.35 2.00 -15.01
CA GLU A 26 -7.51 1.73 -15.87
C GLU A 26 -8.52 0.78 -15.19
N ILE A 27 -8.03 -0.23 -14.46
CA ILE A 27 -8.89 -1.17 -13.71
C ILE A 27 -9.53 -0.43 -12.52
N ILE A 28 -8.76 0.35 -11.77
CA ILE A 28 -9.24 1.14 -10.63
C ILE A 28 -10.33 2.11 -11.08
N ASP A 29 -10.09 2.84 -12.17
CA ASP A 29 -11.02 3.80 -12.77
C ASP A 29 -12.29 3.13 -13.29
N ARG A 30 -12.17 1.97 -13.95
CA ARG A 30 -13.31 1.19 -14.45
C ARG A 30 -14.24 0.73 -13.32
N HIS A 31 -13.67 0.36 -12.18
CA HIS A 31 -14.43 -0.12 -11.03
C HIS A 31 -14.87 0.98 -10.07
N GLY A 32 -14.56 2.25 -10.35
CA GLY A 32 -14.95 3.38 -9.49
C GLY A 32 -14.27 3.34 -8.11
N CYS A 33 -13.13 2.67 -8.01
CA CYS A 33 -12.36 2.60 -6.78
C CYS A 33 -11.62 3.92 -6.53
N GLY A 34 -11.58 4.37 -5.28
CA GLY A 34 -10.69 5.48 -4.91
C GLY A 34 -9.22 5.03 -4.83
N LEU A 35 -8.30 5.98 -4.96
CA LEU A 35 -6.86 5.76 -5.11
C LEU A 35 -6.06 6.61 -4.12
N ALA A 36 -5.05 6.00 -3.49
CA ALA A 36 -3.91 6.67 -2.88
C ALA A 36 -2.64 6.13 -3.54
N ILE A 37 -1.80 7.00 -4.10
CA ILE A 37 -0.59 6.58 -4.83
C ILE A 37 0.62 7.40 -4.39
N GLN A 38 1.63 6.72 -3.87
CA GLN A 38 2.89 7.33 -3.44
C GLN A 38 3.98 7.15 -4.49
N THR A 39 4.69 8.23 -4.83
CA THR A 39 5.85 8.18 -5.76
C THR A 39 6.85 9.30 -5.50
N LYS A 40 8.06 9.13 -6.05
CA LYS A 40 9.10 10.15 -6.17
C LYS A 40 9.30 10.63 -7.60
N SER A 41 8.51 10.11 -8.53
CA SER A 41 8.73 10.22 -9.96
C SER A 41 7.77 11.19 -10.61
N ASP A 42 8.24 11.97 -11.60
CA ASP A 42 7.39 12.84 -12.41
C ASP A 42 6.65 12.08 -13.53
N LEU A 43 6.96 10.80 -13.71
CA LEU A 43 6.27 9.93 -14.66
C LEU A 43 4.77 9.78 -14.35
N ILE A 44 4.35 10.07 -13.13
CA ILE A 44 2.92 10.13 -12.74
C ILE A 44 2.10 11.09 -13.59
N LEU A 45 2.72 12.13 -14.14
CA LEU A 45 2.05 13.08 -15.03
C LEU A 45 1.57 12.44 -16.33
N ARG A 46 2.12 11.29 -16.73
CA ARG A 46 1.70 10.53 -17.94
C ARG A 46 0.29 9.98 -17.82
N ASP A 47 -0.13 9.65 -16.58
CA ASP A 47 -1.44 9.06 -16.30
C ASP A 47 -2.43 10.09 -15.73
N MET A 48 -2.17 11.38 -15.97
CA MET A 48 -3.01 12.48 -15.46
C MET A 48 -4.47 12.37 -15.92
N ASP A 49 -4.71 11.79 -17.11
CA ASP A 49 -6.06 11.51 -17.61
C ASP A 49 -6.82 10.55 -16.70
N LEU A 50 -6.17 9.45 -16.29
CA LEU A 50 -6.75 8.46 -15.37
C LEU A 50 -6.87 9.00 -13.95
N LEU A 51 -5.87 9.72 -13.46
CA LEU A 51 -5.91 10.33 -12.12
C LEU A 51 -7.05 11.35 -12.01
N ALA A 52 -7.26 12.18 -13.04
CA ALA A 52 -8.37 13.12 -13.09
C ALA A 52 -9.73 12.40 -13.13
N SER A 53 -9.86 11.36 -13.95
CA SER A 53 -11.08 10.54 -14.02
C SER A 53 -11.40 9.87 -12.68
N ILE A 54 -10.41 9.26 -12.02
CA ILE A 54 -10.58 8.66 -10.69
C ILE A 54 -10.97 9.73 -9.68
N ASN A 55 -10.35 10.91 -9.72
CA ASN A 55 -10.67 12.03 -8.82
C ASN A 55 -12.09 12.59 -9.04
N GLU A 56 -12.65 12.48 -10.24
CA GLU A 56 -14.04 12.87 -10.51
C GLU A 56 -15.04 11.85 -9.94
N LYS A 57 -14.75 10.55 -10.13
CA LYS A 57 -15.63 9.45 -9.71
C LYS A 57 -15.56 9.17 -8.21
N ALA A 58 -14.36 9.25 -7.64
CA ALA A 58 -14.03 8.85 -6.28
C ALA A 58 -12.93 9.76 -5.68
N LYS A 59 -12.40 9.38 -4.52
CA LYS A 59 -11.26 10.06 -3.89
C LYS A 59 -9.96 9.62 -4.58
N CYS A 60 -9.16 10.59 -5.04
CA CYS A 60 -7.81 10.36 -5.56
C CYS A 60 -6.83 11.24 -4.78
N ILE A 61 -5.86 10.62 -4.12
CA ILE A 61 -4.80 11.30 -3.38
C ILE A 61 -3.47 10.86 -3.98
N VAL A 62 -2.62 11.84 -4.27
CA VAL A 62 -1.25 11.60 -4.73
C VAL A 62 -0.28 12.01 -3.65
N GLU A 63 0.61 11.09 -3.30
CA GLU A 63 1.62 11.29 -2.28
C GLU A 63 2.99 11.45 -2.94
N ILE A 64 3.65 12.60 -2.73
CA ILE A 64 4.96 12.87 -3.32
C ILE A 64 6.02 12.94 -2.22
N THR A 65 7.10 12.16 -2.36
CA THR A 65 8.20 12.22 -1.39
C THR A 65 9.21 13.31 -1.78
N LEU A 66 9.53 14.21 -0.84
CA LEU A 66 10.63 15.16 -0.97
C LEU A 66 11.66 14.89 0.15
N THR A 67 12.91 14.68 -0.23
CA THR A 67 13.99 14.26 0.68
C THR A 67 14.96 15.40 0.99
N THR A 68 15.28 16.23 -0.01
CA THR A 68 16.23 17.34 0.11
C THR A 68 15.83 18.48 -0.82
N PHE A 69 16.03 19.71 -0.39
CA PHE A 69 15.87 20.91 -1.20
C PHE A 69 17.07 21.17 -2.12
N ASP A 70 18.26 20.70 -1.73
CA ASP A 70 19.47 20.82 -2.56
C ASP A 70 19.43 19.81 -3.72
N GLU A 71 19.35 20.33 -4.95
CA GLU A 71 19.33 19.57 -6.19
C GLU A 71 20.61 18.77 -6.46
N ASN A 72 21.77 19.26 -6.02
CA ASN A 72 23.02 18.52 -6.18
C ASN A 72 23.05 17.34 -5.23
N LEU A 73 22.62 17.56 -3.98
CA LEU A 73 22.50 16.49 -3.00
C LEU A 73 21.44 15.46 -3.42
N CYS A 74 20.34 15.90 -4.04
CA CYS A 74 19.31 15.00 -4.56
C CYS A 74 19.88 13.98 -5.54
N LYS A 75 20.79 14.40 -6.44
CA LYS A 75 21.43 13.51 -7.42
C LYS A 75 22.33 12.45 -6.77
N ILE A 76 22.86 12.75 -5.59
CA ILE A 76 23.69 11.83 -4.81
C ILE A 76 22.82 10.84 -4.02
N ILE A 77 21.78 11.33 -3.34
CA ILE A 77 20.93 10.50 -2.46
C ILE A 77 19.94 9.64 -3.26
N GLU A 78 19.39 10.18 -4.35
CA GLU A 78 18.34 9.52 -5.14
C GLU A 78 18.74 9.43 -6.63
N PRO A 79 19.83 8.70 -6.96
CA PRO A 79 20.30 8.57 -8.34
C PRO A 79 19.22 7.87 -9.19
N GLY A 80 18.86 8.49 -10.32
CA GLY A 80 17.83 7.96 -11.22
C GLY A 80 16.41 8.44 -10.94
N VAL A 81 16.21 9.28 -9.92
CA VAL A 81 14.94 9.96 -9.63
C VAL A 81 15.00 11.41 -10.10
N CYS A 82 13.86 12.00 -10.46
CA CYS A 82 13.80 13.40 -10.82
C CYS A 82 14.12 14.32 -9.62
N GLY A 83 14.66 15.50 -9.92
CA GLY A 83 15.02 16.51 -8.91
C GLY A 83 13.84 16.96 -8.06
N THR A 84 14.11 17.54 -6.91
CA THR A 84 13.08 18.04 -5.98
C THR A 84 12.26 19.16 -6.60
N ARG A 85 12.88 20.05 -7.39
CA ARG A 85 12.19 21.09 -8.16
C ARG A 85 11.18 20.50 -9.13
N ARG A 86 11.53 19.39 -9.78
CA ARG A 86 10.63 18.70 -10.70
C ARG A 86 9.44 18.07 -9.97
N ARG A 87 9.68 17.47 -8.81
CA ARG A 87 8.59 16.97 -7.92
C ARG A 87 7.69 18.11 -7.43
N PHE A 88 8.24 19.28 -7.17
CA PHE A 88 7.46 20.48 -6.86
C PHE A 88 6.56 20.92 -8.04
N GLU A 89 7.05 20.89 -9.28
CA GLU A 89 6.22 21.16 -10.46
C GLU A 89 5.07 20.15 -10.63
N VAL A 90 5.32 18.87 -10.29
CA VAL A 90 4.28 17.83 -10.25
C VAL A 90 3.19 18.20 -9.26
N LEU A 91 3.56 18.65 -8.05
CA LEU A 91 2.59 19.10 -7.03
C LEU A 91 1.71 20.24 -7.55
N LYS A 92 2.30 21.25 -8.20
CA LYS A 92 1.52 22.36 -8.81
C LYS A 92 0.57 21.86 -9.90
N THR A 93 1.06 20.97 -10.77
CA THR A 93 0.24 20.39 -11.85
C THR A 93 -0.95 19.60 -11.31
N LEU A 94 -0.75 18.82 -10.24
CA LEU A 94 -1.82 18.07 -9.57
C LEU A 94 -2.82 19.01 -8.90
N LYS A 95 -2.34 20.10 -8.29
CA LYS A 95 -3.19 21.14 -7.69
C LYS A 95 -4.10 21.78 -8.73
N ASP A 96 -3.57 22.12 -9.90
CA ASP A 96 -4.33 22.71 -11.01
C ASP A 96 -5.45 21.78 -11.52
N LYS A 97 -5.28 20.47 -11.35
CA LYS A 97 -6.29 19.44 -11.66
C LYS A 97 -7.23 19.13 -10.50
N GLY A 98 -7.10 19.83 -9.37
CA GLY A 98 -7.91 19.62 -8.17
C GLY A 98 -7.67 18.26 -7.51
N ILE A 99 -6.54 17.62 -7.78
CA ILE A 99 -6.13 16.37 -7.12
C ILE A 99 -5.45 16.74 -5.80
N GLN A 100 -5.91 16.14 -4.70
CA GLN A 100 -5.31 16.39 -3.39
C GLN A 100 -3.92 15.75 -3.32
N THR A 101 -2.97 16.49 -2.77
CA THR A 101 -1.60 16.04 -2.61
C THR A 101 -1.18 16.01 -1.15
N ILE A 102 -0.48 14.95 -0.75
CA ILE A 102 0.19 14.84 0.54
C ILE A 102 1.69 14.70 0.26
N VAL A 103 2.52 15.43 0.99
CA VAL A 103 3.97 15.35 0.84
C VAL A 103 4.58 14.51 1.94
N TRP A 104 5.42 13.55 1.57
CA TRP A 104 6.25 12.81 2.52
C TRP A 104 7.59 13.51 2.66
N LEU A 105 7.84 14.06 3.85
CA LEU A 105 9.14 14.65 4.21
C LEU A 105 9.97 13.61 4.95
N CYS A 106 10.56 12.69 4.19
CA CYS A 106 11.46 11.65 4.69
C CYS A 106 12.18 10.91 3.54
N PRO A 107 13.33 10.28 3.78
CA PRO A 107 14.10 10.32 5.04
C PRO A 107 14.93 11.60 5.17
N PHE A 108 15.26 11.94 6.41
CA PHE A 108 16.30 12.94 6.72
C PHE A 108 17.53 12.21 7.26
N LEU A 109 18.63 12.34 6.55
CA LEU A 109 19.94 11.75 6.83
C LEU A 109 20.70 12.67 7.80
N PRO A 110 20.95 12.23 9.05
CA PRO A 110 21.70 13.03 10.00
C PRO A 110 23.06 13.51 9.47
N PHE A 111 23.43 14.75 9.79
CA PHE A 111 24.66 15.41 9.34
C PHE A 111 24.75 15.72 7.84
N ILE A 112 23.72 15.39 7.04
CA ILE A 112 23.73 15.58 5.57
C ILE A 112 22.63 16.56 5.15
N ASN A 113 21.37 16.24 5.41
CA ASN A 113 20.22 17.08 5.01
C ASN A 113 19.27 17.42 6.17
N ASP A 114 19.69 17.15 7.42
CA ASP A 114 18.98 17.51 8.65
C ASP A 114 19.30 18.95 9.10
N THR A 115 19.26 19.89 8.15
CA THR A 115 19.56 21.32 8.38
C THR A 115 18.29 22.16 8.31
N ARG A 116 18.30 23.30 9.01
CA ARG A 116 17.17 24.23 9.03
C ARG A 116 16.87 24.77 7.64
N GLU A 117 17.90 25.04 6.86
CA GLU A 117 17.82 25.58 5.50
C GLU A 117 17.14 24.57 4.56
N ASN A 118 17.53 23.30 4.66
CA ASN A 118 16.93 22.23 3.87
C ASN A 118 15.43 22.07 4.17
N ILE A 119 15.08 21.95 5.46
CA ILE A 119 13.68 21.81 5.89
C ILE A 119 12.86 23.02 5.46
N ARG A 120 13.38 24.24 5.67
CA ARG A 120 12.68 25.46 5.26
C ARG A 120 12.41 25.48 3.76
N GLY A 121 13.38 25.15 2.92
CA GLY A 121 13.20 25.11 1.47
C GLY A 121 12.14 24.09 1.03
N LEU A 122 12.11 22.90 1.66
CA LEU A 122 11.08 21.90 1.40
C LEU A 122 9.68 22.38 1.82
N LEU A 123 9.57 23.04 2.97
CA LEU A 123 8.32 23.61 3.45
C LEU A 123 7.84 24.76 2.56
N ASP A 124 8.75 25.63 2.09
CA ASP A 124 8.43 26.71 1.14
C ASP A 124 7.80 26.15 -0.15
N TYR A 125 8.32 25.03 -0.69
CA TYR A 125 7.70 24.32 -1.80
C TYR A 125 6.32 23.74 -1.47
N CYS A 126 6.13 23.16 -0.29
CA CYS A 126 4.83 22.64 0.13
C CYS A 126 3.78 23.75 0.25
N VAL A 127 4.17 24.89 0.83
CA VAL A 127 3.33 26.08 0.98
C VAL A 127 2.97 26.66 -0.39
N GLU A 128 3.94 26.86 -1.27
CA GLU A 128 3.69 27.43 -2.61
C GLU A 128 2.82 26.50 -3.47
N ALA A 129 3.00 25.18 -3.37
CA ALA A 129 2.18 24.22 -4.09
C ALA A 129 0.75 24.07 -3.52
N GLY A 130 0.52 24.54 -2.29
CA GLY A 130 -0.78 24.44 -1.62
C GLY A 130 -1.21 23.00 -1.37
N VAL A 131 -0.28 22.18 -0.86
CA VAL A 131 -0.51 20.77 -0.51
C VAL A 131 -1.55 20.63 0.60
N TYR A 132 -2.25 19.50 0.64
CA TYR A 132 -3.24 19.23 1.68
C TYR A 132 -2.57 18.95 3.02
N GLY A 133 -1.50 18.15 2.99
CA GLY A 133 -0.82 17.74 4.20
C GLY A 133 0.63 17.30 4.00
N ILE A 134 1.34 17.19 5.11
CA ILE A 134 2.72 16.75 5.19
C ILE A 134 2.81 15.59 6.17
N LEU A 135 3.21 14.42 5.67
CA LEU A 135 3.57 13.26 6.47
C LEU A 135 5.06 13.32 6.84
N CYS A 136 5.34 13.27 8.15
CA CYS A 136 6.71 13.22 8.66
C CYS A 136 6.74 12.41 9.97
N PHE A 137 7.57 11.38 10.03
CA PHE A 137 7.70 10.50 11.22
C PHE A 137 8.81 10.96 12.18
N GLY A 138 9.38 12.13 11.94
CA GLY A 138 10.56 12.65 12.64
C GLY A 138 11.73 12.89 11.69
N ILE A 139 12.72 13.63 12.18
CA ILE A 139 13.95 13.90 11.44
C ILE A 139 14.90 12.73 11.67
N GLY A 140 14.95 11.84 10.70
CA GLY A 140 15.74 10.64 10.79
C GLY A 140 15.50 9.68 9.65
N MET A 141 16.03 8.47 9.84
CA MET A 141 15.91 7.40 8.89
C MET A 141 15.92 6.03 9.57
N THR A 142 15.53 5.02 8.82
CA THR A 142 15.68 3.62 9.22
C THR A 142 16.85 2.99 8.48
N LEU A 143 17.73 2.30 9.22
CA LEU A 143 18.83 1.51 8.68
C LEU A 143 18.59 0.04 9.01
N ARG A 144 17.90 -0.66 8.11
CA ARG A 144 17.77 -2.13 8.15
C ARG A 144 19.10 -2.80 7.86
N GLU A 145 19.24 -4.03 8.34
CA GLU A 145 20.28 -4.94 7.87
C GLU A 145 20.20 -5.09 6.33
N GLY A 146 21.35 -5.12 5.66
CA GLY A 146 21.48 -5.01 4.20
C GLY A 146 21.54 -3.57 3.70
N ASN A 147 20.59 -2.73 4.14
CA ASN A 147 20.55 -1.31 3.75
C ASN A 147 21.67 -0.51 4.42
N ARG A 148 22.06 -0.87 5.65
CA ARG A 148 23.12 -0.19 6.40
C ARG A 148 24.47 -0.32 5.69
N GLU A 149 24.81 -1.52 5.23
CA GLU A 149 26.07 -1.83 4.55
C GLU A 149 26.16 -1.05 3.24
N TYR A 150 25.07 -1.05 2.46
CA TYR A 150 24.96 -0.22 1.26
C TYR A 150 25.13 1.26 1.60
N TYR A 151 24.37 1.75 2.58
CA TYR A 151 24.43 3.15 2.99
C TYR A 151 25.83 3.58 3.43
N TYR A 152 26.51 2.78 4.24
CA TYR A 152 27.88 3.07 4.69
C TYR A 152 28.89 3.06 3.55
N SER A 153 28.76 2.16 2.57
CA SER A 153 29.62 2.22 1.38
C SER A 153 29.40 3.50 0.57
N LYS A 154 28.16 4.03 0.52
CA LYS A 154 27.85 5.32 -0.10
C LYS A 154 28.32 6.51 0.73
N LEU A 155 28.37 6.41 2.05
CA LEU A 155 29.02 7.40 2.90
C LEU A 155 30.51 7.48 2.61
N ASP A 156 31.20 6.35 2.49
CA ASP A 156 32.63 6.33 2.15
C ASP A 156 32.91 6.98 0.77
N GLU A 157 32.02 6.76 -0.20
CA GLU A 157 32.15 7.29 -1.56
C GLU A 157 31.90 8.80 -1.66
N HIS A 158 30.85 9.31 -0.99
CA HIS A 158 30.36 10.67 -1.20
C HIS A 158 30.56 11.61 -0.01
N PHE A 159 30.74 11.08 1.20
CA PHE A 159 30.87 11.85 2.45
C PHE A 159 32.01 11.29 3.33
N PRO A 160 33.29 11.41 2.91
CA PRO A 160 34.42 10.79 3.59
C PRO A 160 34.49 11.14 5.08
N GLY A 161 34.68 10.13 5.93
CA GLY A 161 34.75 10.26 7.40
C GLY A 161 33.39 10.27 8.12
N LEU A 162 32.27 10.31 7.38
CA LEU A 162 30.94 10.36 8.00
C LEU A 162 30.46 8.99 8.48
N LYS A 163 30.91 7.91 7.84
CA LYS A 163 30.58 6.54 8.22
C LYS A 163 31.02 6.23 9.65
N GLU A 164 32.25 6.57 10.02
CA GLU A 164 32.79 6.35 11.36
C GLU A 164 31.92 7.05 12.40
N ARG A 165 31.56 8.31 12.14
CA ARG A 165 30.66 9.08 13.01
C ARG A 165 29.28 8.43 13.16
N TYR A 166 28.73 7.87 12.07
CA TYR A 166 27.47 7.13 12.12
C TYR A 166 27.58 5.86 12.98
N ILE A 167 28.67 5.10 12.82
CA ILE A 167 28.92 3.85 13.58
C ILE A 167 29.07 4.16 15.07
N GLU A 168 29.91 5.14 15.41
CA GLU A 168 30.16 5.54 16.79
C GLU A 168 28.88 6.00 17.49
N LYS A 169 28.06 6.79 16.79
CA LYS A 169 26.86 7.40 17.39
C LYS A 169 25.67 6.45 17.43
N TYR A 170 25.38 5.76 16.32
CA TYR A 170 24.13 5.02 16.15
C TYR A 170 24.32 3.50 16.26
N GLY A 171 25.54 2.99 16.08
CA GLY A 171 25.82 1.56 16.12
C GLY A 171 24.90 0.76 15.19
N LEU A 172 24.27 -0.28 15.73
CA LEU A 172 23.36 -1.18 14.98
C LEU A 172 21.87 -0.84 15.16
N ARG A 173 21.53 0.37 15.61
CA ARG A 173 20.13 0.78 15.76
C ARG A 173 19.42 0.73 14.41
N TYR A 174 18.16 0.27 14.44
CA TYR A 174 17.28 0.26 13.28
C TYR A 174 16.75 1.66 12.97
N GLU A 175 16.25 2.37 13.97
CA GLU A 175 15.78 3.75 13.85
C GLU A 175 16.86 4.71 14.32
N ILE A 176 17.11 5.72 13.49
CA ILE A 176 18.10 6.76 13.73
C ILE A 176 17.38 8.11 13.72
N THR A 177 17.56 8.87 14.78
CA THR A 177 17.00 10.21 14.96
C THR A 177 18.13 11.23 14.96
N SER A 178 17.96 12.33 14.23
CA SER A 178 18.88 13.47 14.24
C SER A 178 18.84 14.19 15.60
N ASP A 179 19.97 14.76 16.02
CA ASP A 179 20.02 15.64 17.21
C ASP A 179 19.18 16.90 17.00
N ASN A 180 18.95 17.29 15.74
CA ASN A 180 18.16 18.47 15.38
C ASN A 180 16.65 18.19 15.34
N ASN A 181 16.20 16.97 15.66
CA ASN A 181 14.82 16.53 15.51
C ASN A 181 13.82 17.51 16.11
N ASP A 182 13.93 17.83 17.40
CA ASP A 182 12.91 18.62 18.09
C ASP A 182 12.82 20.04 17.52
N THR A 183 13.98 20.62 17.20
CA THR A 183 14.06 21.98 16.64
C THR A 183 13.45 22.05 15.23
N LEU A 184 13.73 21.04 14.40
CA LEU A 184 13.26 20.99 13.02
C LEU A 184 11.81 20.53 12.90
N MET A 185 11.36 19.61 13.76
CA MET A 185 9.94 19.25 13.88
C MET A 185 9.12 20.43 14.37
N LYS A 186 9.64 21.22 15.32
CA LYS A 186 8.99 22.47 15.72
C LYS A 186 8.86 23.45 14.54
N LEU A 187 9.90 23.62 13.73
CA LEU A 187 9.83 24.45 12.52
C LEU A 187 8.76 23.95 11.54
N LEU A 188 8.68 22.63 11.33
CA LEU A 188 7.65 22.00 10.50
C LEU A 188 6.25 22.31 11.04
N HIS A 189 6.00 22.04 12.32
CA HIS A 189 4.69 22.28 12.96
C HIS A 189 4.31 23.76 12.91
N ASP A 190 5.20 24.67 13.32
CA ASP A 190 4.95 26.12 13.31
C ASP A 190 4.57 26.60 11.89
N THR A 191 5.23 26.05 10.85
CA THR A 191 4.95 26.40 9.45
C THR A 191 3.61 25.83 9.00
N CYS A 192 3.33 24.57 9.32
CA CYS A 192 2.07 23.93 8.99
C CYS A 192 0.87 24.63 9.65
N ASP A 193 0.98 25.00 10.93
CA ASP A 193 -0.05 25.75 11.66
C ASP A 193 -0.33 27.11 11.01
N LYS A 194 0.75 27.85 10.69
CA LYS A 194 0.65 29.16 10.04
C LYS A 194 -0.07 29.10 8.69
N HIS A 195 0.16 28.02 7.93
CA HIS A 195 -0.34 27.86 6.57
C HIS A 195 -1.55 26.91 6.46
N ARG A 196 -2.05 26.40 7.59
CA ARG A 196 -3.18 25.44 7.68
C ARG A 196 -2.95 24.16 6.87
N ILE A 197 -1.73 23.64 6.91
CA ILE A 197 -1.36 22.35 6.31
C ILE A 197 -1.53 21.26 7.36
N VAL A 198 -2.20 20.16 7.03
CA VAL A 198 -2.39 19.05 7.98
C VAL A 198 -1.08 18.27 8.15
N TYR A 199 -0.66 18.00 9.38
CA TYR A 199 0.60 17.28 9.65
C TYR A 199 0.49 16.15 10.69
N GLY A 200 -0.71 15.91 11.24
CA GLY A 200 -0.97 14.76 12.09
C GLY A 200 -0.94 13.47 11.26
N ASN A 201 0.02 12.58 11.52
CA ASN A 201 0.18 11.36 10.73
C ASN A 201 -1.10 10.49 10.73
N ASP A 202 -1.72 10.31 11.90
CA ASP A 202 -2.97 9.54 12.03
C ASP A 202 -4.14 10.19 11.29
N ASP A 203 -4.23 11.52 11.31
CA ASP A 203 -5.26 12.29 10.59
C ASP A 203 -5.08 12.14 9.07
N LEU A 204 -3.83 12.20 8.59
CA LEU A 204 -3.50 12.04 7.19
C LEU A 204 -3.79 10.62 6.70
N PHE A 205 -3.39 9.59 7.46
CA PHE A 205 -3.73 8.21 7.15
C PHE A 205 -5.25 7.98 7.15
N SER A 206 -5.95 8.50 8.16
CA SER A 206 -7.41 8.44 8.23
C SER A 206 -8.04 9.11 7.01
N HIS A 207 -7.58 10.30 6.62
CA HIS A 207 -8.05 10.99 5.42
C HIS A 207 -7.79 10.18 4.14
N MET A 208 -6.62 9.56 4.00
CA MET A 208 -6.27 8.75 2.84
C MET A 208 -7.13 7.50 2.70
N TYR A 209 -7.43 6.84 3.82
CA TYR A 209 -8.19 5.59 3.80
C TYR A 209 -9.71 5.79 3.83
N THR A 210 -10.18 6.96 4.28
CA THR A 210 -11.60 7.29 4.30
C THR A 210 -12.12 7.44 2.87
N PHE A 211 -13.05 6.57 2.49
CA PHE A 211 -13.74 6.64 1.22
C PHE A 211 -14.98 7.52 1.37
N GLU A 212 -14.89 8.75 0.88
CA GLU A 212 -16.04 9.64 0.71
C GLU A 212 -16.50 9.54 -0.75
N GLY A 213 -17.63 8.90 -1.01
CA GLY A 213 -18.16 8.77 -2.37
C GLY A 213 -18.54 10.15 -2.94
N LYS A 214 -17.89 10.57 -4.04
CA LYS A 214 -18.24 11.82 -4.75
C LYS A 214 -19.44 11.64 -5.69
N LYS A 215 -19.51 10.49 -6.37
CA LYS A 215 -20.63 10.05 -7.20
C LYS A 215 -20.86 8.56 -6.97
N GLY A 216 -21.66 8.24 -5.97
CA GLY A 216 -22.07 6.88 -5.65
C GLY A 216 -22.69 6.82 -4.27
N SER A 217 -23.91 6.29 -4.18
CA SER A 217 -24.40 5.78 -2.91
C SER A 217 -23.44 4.68 -2.46
N GLN A 218 -22.92 4.78 -1.24
CA GLN A 218 -22.32 3.62 -0.57
C GLN A 218 -23.27 2.45 -0.81
N MET A 219 -22.80 1.37 -1.44
CA MET A 219 -23.53 0.12 -1.30
C MET A 219 -23.39 -0.26 0.16
N GLU A 220 -24.42 0.03 0.94
CA GLU A 220 -24.56 -0.51 2.27
C GLU A 220 -24.63 -2.02 2.13
N PHE A 221 -23.52 -2.70 2.43
CA PHE A 221 -23.56 -4.14 2.66
C PHE A 221 -24.44 -4.47 3.86
N PHE A 222 -24.58 -3.52 4.80
CA PHE A 222 -25.53 -3.58 5.90
C PHE A 222 -26.03 -2.16 6.19
N LYS A 223 -27.31 -1.93 5.90
CA LYS A 223 -28.00 -0.70 6.23
C LYS A 223 -28.45 -0.80 7.68
N ASN A 224 -27.88 0.01 8.55
CA ASN A 224 -28.24 0.06 9.96
C ASN A 224 -29.53 0.90 10.08
N TYR A 225 -30.67 0.23 10.10
CA TYR A 225 -31.93 0.79 10.57
C TYR A 225 -32.22 0.34 12.00
N GLY A 226 -32.76 1.25 12.80
CA GLY A 226 -33.06 1.02 14.21
C GLY A 226 -33.81 -0.31 14.46
N GLU A 227 -33.53 -0.86 15.64
CA GLU A 227 -34.31 -1.86 16.35
C GLU A 227 -35.37 -2.62 15.55
N GLY A 228 -35.03 -3.85 15.14
CA GLY A 228 -36.02 -4.88 14.86
C GLY A 228 -36.02 -5.41 13.43
N ARG A 229 -35.60 -6.68 13.32
CA ARG A 229 -35.77 -7.63 12.20
C ARG A 229 -35.08 -7.27 10.89
N TYR A 230 -34.16 -8.15 10.48
CA TYR A 230 -33.49 -8.11 9.19
C TYR A 230 -33.59 -9.46 8.49
N ASP A 231 -34.08 -9.41 7.25
CA ASP A 231 -33.96 -10.43 6.20
C ASP A 231 -33.18 -9.81 5.04
N ALA A 232 -32.16 -10.49 4.49
CA ALA A 232 -31.75 -10.32 3.10
C ALA A 232 -30.86 -11.48 2.59
N ILE A 233 -31.12 -11.83 1.32
CA ILE A 233 -30.60 -12.92 0.48
C ILE A 233 -29.56 -12.34 -0.49
N PHE A 234 -28.54 -13.10 -0.90
CA PHE A 234 -27.66 -12.72 -2.04
C PHE A 234 -27.56 -13.82 -3.10
N ARG A 235 -27.60 -13.38 -4.37
CA ARG A 235 -27.45 -14.13 -5.62
C ARG A 235 -26.25 -13.52 -6.37
N MET A 236 -25.28 -14.33 -6.81
CA MET A 236 -24.08 -13.87 -7.53
C MET A 236 -23.92 -14.70 -8.81
N ASP A 237 -23.75 -14.04 -9.97
CA ASP A 237 -23.56 -14.67 -11.28
C ASP A 237 -22.27 -14.18 -11.98
N LYS A 238 -21.81 -15.08 -12.86
CA LYS A 238 -20.52 -15.48 -13.47
C LYS A 238 -19.56 -14.46 -14.09
N ARG A 239 -18.27 -14.77 -13.93
CA ARG A 239 -17.36 -15.27 -15.01
C ARG A 239 -16.05 -15.78 -14.39
N PHE A 240 -15.46 -16.85 -14.95
CA PHE A 240 -14.03 -17.21 -15.11
C PHE A 240 -13.78 -18.74 -15.15
N GLN A 241 -12.67 -19.14 -15.78
CA GLN A 241 -12.48 -20.24 -16.75
C GLN A 241 -12.20 -21.65 -16.16
N THR A 242 -12.51 -22.68 -16.96
CA THR A 242 -12.34 -24.14 -16.74
C THR A 242 -11.01 -24.70 -17.27
N ILE A 243 -10.41 -25.65 -16.56
CA ILE A 243 -9.49 -26.68 -17.10
C ILE A 243 -9.79 -28.02 -16.39
N ASP A 244 -10.15 -29.05 -17.16
CA ASP A 244 -10.40 -30.43 -16.71
C ASP A 244 -9.38 -31.39 -17.32
N MET A 245 -8.84 -32.34 -16.54
CA MET A 245 -8.35 -33.66 -17.01
C MET A 245 -8.37 -34.70 -15.85
N ILE A 246 -8.85 -35.92 -16.14
CA ILE A 246 -8.99 -37.13 -15.29
C ILE A 246 -8.31 -38.31 -16.04
N PRO A 247 -7.73 -39.42 -15.48
CA PRO A 247 -7.26 -39.85 -14.12
C PRO A 247 -5.82 -40.51 -14.12
N PRO A 248 -5.35 -41.31 -13.11
CA PRO A 248 -5.66 -41.41 -11.68
C PRO A 248 -4.45 -41.23 -10.73
N ARG A 249 -4.71 -40.76 -9.49
CA ARG A 249 -3.80 -40.57 -8.33
C ARG A 249 -3.14 -39.19 -8.26
N GLY A 250 -3.90 -38.20 -7.80
CA GLY A 250 -3.39 -36.87 -7.45
C GLY A 250 -4.40 -36.10 -6.60
N ILE A 251 -3.95 -35.06 -5.89
CA ILE A 251 -4.82 -34.05 -5.30
C ILE A 251 -5.41 -33.23 -6.46
N TYR A 252 -6.73 -33.03 -6.47
CA TYR A 252 -7.41 -32.34 -7.57
C TYR A 252 -7.93 -30.98 -7.12
N LEU A 253 -7.69 -29.96 -7.94
CA LEU A 253 -8.38 -28.67 -7.90
C LEU A 253 -9.55 -28.77 -8.86
N THR A 254 -10.77 -28.55 -8.37
CA THR A 254 -11.97 -28.53 -9.21
C THR A 254 -12.84 -27.35 -8.83
N THR A 255 -13.38 -26.68 -9.84
CA THR A 255 -14.38 -25.62 -9.69
C THR A 255 -15.76 -26.20 -9.99
N VAL A 256 -16.65 -26.20 -8.99
CA VAL A 256 -18.02 -26.71 -9.15
C VAL A 256 -18.91 -25.58 -9.66
N SER A 257 -19.59 -25.81 -10.78
CA SER A 257 -20.73 -25.00 -11.24
C SER A 257 -22.03 -25.76 -10.98
N GLY A 258 -23.03 -25.11 -10.38
CA GLY A 258 -24.37 -25.69 -10.29
C GLY A 258 -25.22 -25.18 -9.14
N ASN A 259 -26.39 -24.64 -9.49
CA ASN A 259 -27.52 -24.32 -8.59
C ASN A 259 -27.96 -25.53 -7.77
N MET A 260 -28.12 -25.36 -6.45
CA MET A 260 -29.24 -25.91 -5.66
C MET A 260 -29.16 -25.44 -4.20
N PHE A 261 -30.33 -25.41 -3.56
CA PHE A 261 -30.62 -25.31 -2.13
C PHE A 261 -31.01 -23.94 -1.56
N THR A 262 -32.32 -23.74 -1.52
CA THR A 262 -33.05 -23.12 -0.42
C THR A 262 -32.66 -23.78 0.91
N ASN A 263 -31.99 -23.07 1.80
CA ASN A 263 -31.91 -23.47 3.21
C ASN A 263 -31.77 -22.25 4.13
N LYS A 264 -32.50 -22.27 5.24
CA LYS A 264 -32.56 -21.21 6.26
C LYS A 264 -31.15 -20.80 6.71
N MET A 265 -30.88 -19.50 6.65
CA MET A 265 -29.62 -18.90 7.10
C MET A 265 -29.45 -19.05 8.62
N LYS A 266 -28.24 -19.39 9.06
CA LYS A 266 -27.89 -19.67 10.46
C LYS A 266 -27.05 -18.52 11.02
N LYS A 267 -27.46 -17.95 12.15
CA LYS A 267 -26.66 -16.92 12.86
C LYS A 267 -25.38 -17.53 13.42
N LEU A 268 -24.24 -16.90 13.14
CA LEU A 268 -22.93 -17.32 13.65
C LEU A 268 -22.30 -16.22 14.53
N PRO A 269 -21.59 -16.59 15.61
CA PRO A 269 -20.77 -15.66 16.37
C PRO A 269 -19.71 -14.99 15.49
N LEU A 270 -19.42 -13.70 15.73
CA LEU A 270 -18.53 -12.88 14.90
C LEU A 270 -17.13 -13.51 14.70
N HIS A 271 -16.57 -14.13 15.74
CA HIS A 271 -15.27 -14.82 15.68
C HIS A 271 -15.28 -16.08 14.78
N LYS A 272 -16.46 -16.66 14.49
CA LYS A 272 -16.63 -17.74 13.51
C LYS A 272 -17.03 -17.22 12.12
N ALA A 273 -17.59 -16.02 12.05
CA ALA A 273 -17.93 -15.39 10.79
C ALA A 273 -16.68 -14.90 10.03
N PHE A 274 -15.67 -14.41 10.76
CA PHE A 274 -14.41 -13.95 10.15
C PHE A 274 -13.68 -15.06 9.39
N THR A 275 -13.73 -16.31 9.87
CA THR A 275 -13.13 -17.46 9.16
C THR A 275 -13.82 -17.83 7.85
N LEU A 276 -14.99 -17.23 7.56
CA LEU A 276 -15.77 -17.44 6.36
C LEU A 276 -15.65 -16.26 5.37
N MET A 277 -14.93 -15.20 5.75
CA MET A 277 -14.70 -14.02 4.92
C MET A 277 -13.23 -13.98 4.48
N GLU A 278 -13.00 -14.13 3.18
CA GLU A 278 -11.67 -14.05 2.55
C GLU A 278 -11.60 -12.76 1.70
N SER A 279 -10.63 -11.89 1.95
CA SER A 279 -10.35 -10.73 1.09
C SER A 279 -9.29 -11.11 0.05
N GLY A 280 -9.72 -11.78 -1.03
CA GLY A 280 -8.82 -12.20 -2.10
C GLY A 280 -9.42 -13.24 -3.04
N PRO A 281 -8.66 -13.71 -4.06
CA PRO A 281 -9.08 -14.87 -4.86
C PRO A 281 -9.28 -16.06 -3.93
N VAL A 282 -10.50 -16.60 -3.90
CA VAL A 282 -10.87 -17.70 -3.01
C VAL A 282 -10.18 -18.98 -3.47
N VAL A 283 -9.16 -19.42 -2.73
CA VAL A 283 -8.53 -20.73 -2.94
C VAL A 283 -9.32 -21.78 -2.16
N LEU A 284 -9.80 -22.79 -2.87
CA LEU A 284 -10.53 -23.92 -2.29
C LEU A 284 -9.61 -25.12 -2.12
N LEU A 285 -9.52 -25.64 -0.89
CA LEU A 285 -8.91 -26.92 -0.61
C LEU A 285 -9.98 -28.01 -0.68
N THR A 286 -9.79 -29.00 -1.54
CA THR A 286 -10.62 -30.20 -1.57
C THR A 286 -9.83 -31.39 -1.02
N THR A 287 -10.46 -32.19 -0.17
CA THR A 287 -9.86 -33.43 0.36
C THR A 287 -10.89 -34.53 0.41
N ALA A 288 -10.48 -35.78 0.17
CA ALA A 288 -11.31 -36.97 0.37
C ALA A 288 -10.59 -37.96 1.29
N ASN A 289 -11.26 -38.40 2.36
CA ASN A 289 -10.70 -39.37 3.31
C ASN A 289 -11.82 -40.24 3.90
N GLY A 290 -11.62 -41.55 3.95
CA GLY A 290 -12.59 -42.50 4.54
C GLY A 290 -13.99 -42.43 3.94
N GLY A 291 -14.11 -42.18 2.63
CA GLY A 291 -15.40 -42.06 1.93
C GLY A 291 -16.09 -40.70 2.09
N LYS A 292 -15.51 -39.75 2.83
CA LYS A 292 -16.07 -38.41 3.03
C LYS A 292 -15.26 -37.36 2.26
N GLN A 293 -15.96 -36.58 1.44
CA GLN A 293 -15.41 -35.46 0.68
C GLN A 293 -15.58 -34.15 1.47
N ASN A 294 -14.61 -33.26 1.37
CA ASN A 294 -14.61 -31.95 2.03
C ASN A 294 -14.11 -30.87 1.07
N ILE A 295 -14.75 -29.70 1.10
CA ILE A 295 -14.37 -28.49 0.38
C ILE A 295 -14.33 -27.34 1.40
N MET A 296 -13.26 -26.55 1.41
CA MET A 296 -13.14 -25.40 2.31
C MET A 296 -12.44 -24.22 1.65
N THR A 297 -12.77 -23.02 2.10
CA THR A 297 -12.01 -21.81 1.84
C THR A 297 -10.77 -21.79 2.73
N ILE A 298 -9.59 -21.51 2.17
CA ILE A 298 -8.38 -21.32 2.95
C ILE A 298 -8.43 -19.90 3.52
N SER A 299 -8.34 -19.73 4.85
CA SER A 299 -8.49 -18.42 5.52
C SER A 299 -7.23 -17.53 5.50
N TRP A 300 -6.10 -18.06 5.01
CA TRP A 300 -4.81 -17.37 4.88
C TRP A 300 -4.01 -18.04 3.76
N THR A 301 -3.79 -17.29 2.67
CA THR A 301 -2.94 -17.72 1.56
C THR A 301 -1.84 -16.70 1.31
N MET A 302 -0.63 -17.18 1.01
CA MET A 302 0.49 -16.36 0.57
C MET A 302 1.05 -16.93 -0.73
N VAL A 303 1.20 -16.08 -1.74
CA VAL A 303 1.87 -16.42 -3.00
C VAL A 303 3.37 -16.51 -2.71
N MET A 304 3.96 -17.69 -2.94
CA MET A 304 5.39 -17.91 -2.65
C MET A 304 6.31 -17.54 -3.82
N ASP A 305 5.78 -17.54 -5.05
CA ASP A 305 6.52 -17.25 -6.29
C ASP A 305 5.54 -16.95 -7.45
N PHE A 306 6.02 -16.43 -8.60
CA PHE A 306 5.25 -16.25 -9.83
C PHE A 306 4.86 -17.59 -10.50
N THR A 307 5.50 -18.68 -10.09
CA THR A 307 5.07 -20.05 -10.32
C THR A 307 3.99 -20.39 -9.27
N PRO A 308 2.82 -20.98 -9.60
CA PRO A 308 1.68 -21.11 -8.68
C PRO A 308 1.96 -22.11 -7.53
N ARG A 309 2.78 -21.68 -6.58
CA ARG A 309 3.12 -22.36 -5.34
C ARG A 309 2.52 -21.55 -4.21
N PHE A 310 1.61 -22.19 -3.48
CA PHE A 310 0.92 -21.59 -2.36
C PHE A 310 1.37 -22.25 -1.06
N ALA A 311 1.64 -21.44 -0.05
CA ALA A 311 1.71 -21.91 1.33
C ALA A 311 0.38 -21.61 2.02
N PHE A 312 -0.12 -22.57 2.80
CA PHE A 312 -1.32 -22.39 3.63
C PHE A 312 -1.12 -23.02 5.00
N LEU A 313 -1.83 -22.49 6.00
CA LEU A 313 -1.84 -23.00 7.37
C LEU A 313 -3.21 -23.63 7.69
N THR A 314 -3.20 -24.83 8.24
CA THR A 314 -4.42 -25.53 8.72
C THR A 314 -4.10 -26.31 10.00
N GLY A 315 -5.10 -26.57 10.83
CA GLY A 315 -4.89 -27.18 12.16
C GLY A 315 -5.95 -28.22 12.54
N PRO A 316 -5.82 -28.90 13.70
CA PRO A 316 -6.65 -30.03 14.12
C PRO A 316 -8.17 -29.76 14.17
N TRP A 317 -8.57 -28.49 14.22
CA TRP A 317 -9.96 -28.04 14.14
C TRP A 317 -10.56 -28.18 12.72
N ASN A 318 -9.76 -28.57 11.73
CA ASN A 318 -10.17 -28.69 10.35
C ASN A 318 -10.27 -30.17 9.90
N TYR A 319 -11.34 -30.52 9.19
CA TYR A 319 -11.54 -31.89 8.69
C TYR A 319 -10.42 -32.34 7.72
N SER A 320 -9.93 -31.42 6.89
CA SER A 320 -8.85 -31.65 5.94
C SER A 320 -7.49 -31.84 6.62
N TYR A 321 -7.28 -31.35 7.85
CA TYR A 321 -6.02 -31.51 8.58
C TYR A 321 -5.64 -32.98 8.79
N GLN A 322 -6.61 -33.83 9.15
CA GLN A 322 -6.36 -35.26 9.33
C GLN A 322 -6.10 -36.00 8.01
N ALA A 323 -6.73 -35.56 6.91
CA ALA A 323 -6.46 -36.10 5.58
C ALA A 323 -5.04 -35.76 5.11
N LEU A 324 -4.62 -34.50 5.30
CA LEU A 324 -3.29 -34.01 4.95
C LEU A 324 -2.20 -34.66 5.83
N LYS A 325 -2.39 -34.74 7.14
CA LYS A 325 -1.43 -35.36 8.08
C LYS A 325 -1.14 -36.82 7.74
N LYS A 326 -2.12 -37.57 7.21
CA LYS A 326 -1.92 -38.95 6.75
C LYS A 326 -1.14 -39.05 5.44
N GLN A 327 -1.16 -38.02 4.59
CA GLN A 327 -0.41 -37.99 3.32
C GLN A 327 1.04 -37.52 3.48
N VAL A 328 1.34 -36.73 4.52
CA VAL A 328 2.69 -36.19 4.78
C VAL A 328 3.62 -37.21 5.47
N ASN A 329 3.09 -38.32 5.99
CA ASN A 329 3.90 -39.44 6.49
C ASN A 329 4.22 -40.46 5.38
N VAL A 330 4.99 -40.03 4.37
CA VAL A 330 5.70 -40.91 3.43
C VAL A 330 7.16 -40.52 3.43
#